data_AF-X1KPU2-F1
#
_entry.id   AF-X1KPU2-F1
#
_cell.length_a   1.000
_cell.length_b   1.000
_cell.length_c   1.000
_cell.angle_alpha   90.00
_cell.angle_beta   90.00
_cell.angle_gamma   90.00
#
_symmetry.space_group_name_H-M   'P 1'
#
loop_
_entity.id
_entity.type
_entity.pdbx_description
1 polymer ?
#
loop_
_entity_poly.entity_id
_entity_poly.type
_entity_poly.pdbx_seq_one_letter_code
_entity_poly.pdbx_strand_id
1 'polypeptide(L)'
;AMSFDDCKDSIIRNNRLITGAENDLVCDVGIQFNGGDGKYCHNTIIEDNQIIEAVEATGKGIYIHISCTATGAVIRRNKIQLSGAGIGIDDDTNKAMVYDNYVFHVGGTGYDINNSLAAQNINNDSGTTVEDVPNMT
;
A
#
# COMPACT_ATOMS: atom_id res chain seq x y z
N ALA A 1 -10.10 5.32 6.11
CA ALA A 1 -8.63 5.35 6.27
C ALA A 1 -8.23 5.29 7.74
N MET A 2 -7.00 4.86 8.02
CA MET A 2 -6.30 5.06 9.28
C MET A 2 -5.07 5.94 9.01
N SER A 3 -4.85 6.99 9.81
CA SER A 3 -3.69 7.88 9.69
C SER A 3 -2.98 7.99 11.02
N PHE A 4 -1.65 7.87 10.99
CA PHE A 4 -0.79 7.83 12.16
C PHE A 4 0.30 8.88 12.06
N ASP A 5 0.50 9.62 13.14
CA ASP A 5 1.55 10.62 13.27
C ASP A 5 2.78 10.09 14.00
N ASP A 6 2.61 9.55 15.21
CA ASP A 6 3.69 8.95 16.00
C ASP A 6 3.28 7.53 16.38
N CYS A 7 3.72 6.54 15.59
CA CYS A 7 3.41 5.14 15.81
C CYS A 7 4.70 4.36 16.09
N LYS A 8 4.87 3.98 17.35
CA LYS A 8 6.02 3.20 17.83
C LYS A 8 5.52 1.93 18.53
N ASP A 9 6.27 0.85 18.39
CA ASP A 9 6.08 -0.42 19.11
C ASP A 9 4.63 -0.92 19.06
N SER A 10 4.01 -0.77 17.88
CA SER A 10 2.58 -0.95 17.68
C SER A 10 2.26 -2.11 16.75
N ILE A 11 1.06 -2.67 16.88
CA ILE A 11 0.57 -3.71 15.98
C ILE A 11 -0.78 -3.28 15.41
N ILE A 12 -0.84 -3.11 14.09
CA ILE A 12 -2.06 -2.85 13.33
C ILE A 12 -2.42 -4.15 12.62
N ARG A 13 -3.40 -4.88 13.16
CA ARG A 13 -3.74 -6.21 12.67
C ARG A 13 -5.21 -6.53 12.62
N ASN A 14 -5.58 -7.44 11.72
CA ASN A 14 -6.93 -7.98 11.57
C ASN A 14 -8.01 -6.90 11.35
N ASN A 15 -7.63 -5.79 10.72
CA ASN A 15 -8.59 -4.74 10.36
C ASN A 15 -9.10 -4.98 8.95
N ARG A 16 -10.36 -4.58 8.70
CA ARG A 16 -10.93 -4.52 7.35
C ARG A 16 -11.37 -3.11 7.05
N LEU A 17 -10.74 -2.50 6.04
CA LEU A 17 -11.08 -1.20 5.51
C LEU A 17 -11.90 -1.41 4.23
N ILE A 18 -13.05 -0.76 4.17
CA ILE A 18 -13.97 -0.74 3.04
C ILE A 18 -14.51 0.68 2.98
N THR A 19 -14.60 1.29 1.81
CA THR A 19 -15.42 2.50 1.63
C THR A 19 -16.79 2.10 1.13
N GLY A 20 -17.84 2.75 1.64
CA GLY A 20 -19.17 2.60 1.08
C GLY A 20 -19.14 3.01 -0.39
N ALA A 21 -19.70 2.16 -1.25
CA ALA A 21 -20.02 2.56 -2.61
C ALA A 21 -20.78 3.90 -2.55
N GLU A 22 -20.42 4.85 -3.42
CA GLU A 22 -21.01 6.20 -3.57
C GLU A 22 -20.15 7.37 -3.02
N ASN A 23 -19.09 7.65 -3.80
CA ASN A 23 -18.73 8.96 -4.34
C ASN A 23 -18.31 10.17 -3.48
N ASP A 24 -18.26 10.15 -2.15
CA ASP A 24 -17.82 11.39 -1.43
C ASP A 24 -16.74 11.23 -0.36
N LEU A 25 -16.29 10.01 -0.03
CA LEU A 25 -15.21 9.83 0.97
C LEU A 25 -14.31 8.64 0.63
N VAL A 26 -13.84 8.58 -0.63
CA VAL A 26 -12.77 7.66 -0.95
C VAL A 26 -11.47 8.31 -0.52
N CYS A 27 -10.76 7.72 0.44
CA CYS A 27 -9.50 8.29 0.92
C CYS A 27 -8.38 8.00 -0.08
N ASP A 28 -7.46 8.93 -0.26
CA ASP A 28 -6.25 8.72 -1.09
C ASP A 28 -5.39 7.57 -0.56
N VAL A 29 -5.48 7.27 0.75
CA VAL A 29 -4.69 6.24 1.42
C VAL A 29 -5.52 5.41 2.39
N GLY A 30 -5.30 4.08 2.40
CA GLY A 30 -5.95 3.16 3.34
C GLY A 30 -5.35 3.24 4.74
N ILE A 31 -4.06 2.91 4.87
CA ILE A 31 -3.27 3.03 6.10
C ILE A 31 -2.09 3.97 5.82
N GLN A 32 -2.04 5.10 6.51
CA GLN A 32 -1.05 6.15 6.29
C GLN A 32 -0.19 6.39 7.53
N PHE A 33 1.12 6.47 7.33
CA PHE A 33 2.07 7.04 8.29
C PHE A 33 2.56 8.37 7.75
N ASN A 34 2.22 9.46 8.45
CA ASN A 34 2.56 10.81 8.03
C ASN A 34 4.07 11.07 8.15
N GLY A 35 4.56 12.04 7.39
CA GLY A 35 5.97 12.42 7.41
C GLY A 35 6.23 13.73 8.15
N GLY A 36 7.47 13.90 8.60
CA GLY A 36 7.95 15.11 9.27
C GLY A 36 8.67 14.83 10.57
N ASP A 37 9.11 15.90 11.22
CA ASP A 37 9.80 15.80 12.50
C ASP A 37 8.90 15.15 13.55
N GLY A 38 9.45 14.15 14.24
CA GLY A 38 8.72 13.42 15.26
C GLY A 38 7.66 12.45 14.71
N LYS A 39 7.67 12.14 13.40
CA LYS A 39 6.75 11.17 12.81
C LYS A 39 7.40 9.80 12.62
N TYR A 40 6.74 8.76 13.10
CA TYR A 40 7.34 7.43 13.24
C TYR A 40 6.41 6.30 12.80
N CYS A 41 7.04 5.29 12.21
CA CYS A 41 6.55 3.93 12.04
C CYS A 41 7.64 2.98 12.58
N HIS A 42 7.96 3.09 13.87
CA HIS A 42 9.13 2.42 14.46
C HIS A 42 8.71 1.12 15.16
N ASN A 43 9.31 -0.01 14.82
CA ASN A 43 8.97 -1.33 15.38
C ASN A 43 7.47 -1.66 15.26
N THR A 44 6.84 -1.13 14.21
CA THR A 44 5.41 -1.29 13.99
C THR A 44 5.17 -2.45 13.03
N ILE A 45 4.25 -3.34 13.40
CA ILE A 45 3.83 -4.47 12.57
C ILE A 45 2.46 -4.16 11.98
N ILE A 46 2.36 -4.16 10.65
CA ILE A 46 1.11 -4.02 9.90
C ILE A 46 0.83 -5.36 9.24
N GLU A 47 -0.09 -6.14 9.80
CA GLU A 47 -0.30 -7.51 9.36
C GLU A 47 -1.76 -7.98 9.29
N ASP A 48 -2.04 -8.91 8.39
CA ASP A 48 -3.34 -9.59 8.30
C ASP A 48 -4.53 -8.61 8.14
N ASN A 49 -4.30 -7.42 7.56
CA ASN A 49 -5.34 -6.44 7.26
C ASN A 49 -5.91 -6.65 5.85
N GLN A 50 -7.15 -6.21 5.66
CA GLN A 50 -7.83 -6.21 4.36
C GLN A 50 -8.17 -4.77 3.96
N ILE A 51 -7.69 -4.31 2.81
CA ILE A 51 -8.02 -3.01 2.22
C ILE A 51 -8.70 -3.31 0.89
N ILE A 52 -10.03 -3.29 0.85
CA ILE A 52 -10.81 -3.74 -0.32
C ILE A 52 -11.60 -2.57 -0.86
N GLU A 53 -11.19 -2.07 -2.03
CA GLU A 53 -11.82 -0.96 -2.75
C GLU A 53 -12.12 0.23 -1.82
N ALA A 54 -11.19 0.47 -0.88
CA ALA A 54 -11.34 1.42 0.22
C ALA A 54 -10.57 2.74 -0.02
N VAL A 55 -9.96 2.88 -1.20
CA VAL A 55 -9.10 4.00 -1.58
C VAL A 55 -9.39 4.40 -3.02
N GLU A 56 -8.96 5.61 -3.40
CA GLU A 56 -9.23 6.16 -4.72
C GLU A 56 -8.64 5.26 -5.81
N ALA A 57 -9.16 5.36 -7.03
CA ALA A 57 -8.68 4.56 -8.15
C ALA A 57 -7.17 4.71 -8.38
N THR A 58 -6.58 5.87 -8.05
CA THR A 58 -5.13 6.16 -8.09
C THR A 58 -4.49 6.26 -6.72
N GLY A 59 -5.20 5.84 -5.67
CA GLY A 59 -4.76 5.92 -4.28
C GLY A 59 -3.75 4.85 -3.88
N LYS A 60 -3.42 4.81 -2.58
CA LYS A 60 -2.45 3.89 -1.98
C LYS A 60 -3.09 3.01 -0.92
N GLY A 61 -2.83 1.71 -0.94
CA GLY A 61 -3.31 0.81 0.12
C GLY A 61 -2.65 1.12 1.46
N ILE A 62 -1.34 0.90 1.55
CA ILE A 62 -0.50 1.23 2.71
C ILE A 62 0.57 2.23 2.25
N TYR A 63 0.73 3.33 2.99
CA TYR A 63 1.70 4.37 2.68
C TYR A 63 2.54 4.75 3.90
N ILE A 64 3.87 4.74 3.73
CA ILE A 64 4.83 5.30 4.68
C ILE A 64 5.54 6.47 3.99
N HIS A 65 5.24 7.69 4.42
CA HIS A 65 5.79 8.89 3.81
C HIS A 65 7.32 8.98 3.91
N ILE A 66 8.00 9.52 2.89
CA ILE A 66 9.48 9.62 2.78
C ILE A 66 10.19 10.18 4.04
N SER A 67 9.58 11.16 4.68
CA SER A 67 10.09 11.82 5.89
C SER A 67 9.59 11.21 7.20
N CYS A 68 8.99 10.01 7.16
CA CYS A 68 8.69 9.20 8.34
C CYS A 68 9.91 8.37 8.74
N THR A 69 10.17 8.21 10.04
CA THR A 69 11.20 7.27 10.51
C THR A 69 10.59 5.88 10.69
N ALA A 70 10.82 5.00 9.70
CA ALA A 70 10.19 3.67 9.60
C ALA A 70 11.12 2.48 9.99
N THR A 71 12.04 2.69 10.92
CA THR A 71 13.00 1.64 11.31
C THR A 71 12.30 0.47 12.03
N GLY A 72 12.60 -0.76 11.64
CA GLY A 72 12.01 -1.95 12.25
C GLY A 72 10.53 -2.17 11.91
N ALA A 73 9.97 -1.39 10.97
CA ALA A 73 8.62 -1.60 10.46
C ALA A 73 8.53 -2.90 9.66
N VAL A 74 7.41 -3.61 9.81
CA VAL A 74 7.13 -4.83 9.06
C VAL A 74 5.73 -4.76 8.48
N ILE A 75 5.59 -4.94 7.17
CA ILE A 75 4.31 -5.01 6.45
C ILE A 75 4.18 -6.42 5.87
N ARG A 76 3.25 -7.23 6.39
CA ARG A 76 3.12 -8.63 5.96
C ARG A 76 1.72 -9.19 5.94
N ARG A 77 1.43 -10.15 5.05
CA ARG A 77 0.14 -10.88 5.00
C ARG A 77 -1.09 -9.99 4.89
N ASN A 78 -0.95 -8.77 4.37
CA ASN A 78 -2.08 -7.91 4.09
C ASN A 78 -2.67 -8.27 2.72
N LYS A 79 -3.99 -8.16 2.60
CA LYS A 79 -4.72 -8.28 1.34
C LYS A 79 -5.20 -6.90 0.91
N ILE A 80 -4.75 -6.44 -0.25
CA ILE A 80 -5.09 -5.13 -0.80
C ILE A 80 -5.71 -5.35 -2.18
N GLN A 81 -6.94 -4.89 -2.37
CA GLN A 81 -7.64 -4.92 -3.64
C GLN A 81 -8.02 -3.49 -4.01
N LEU A 82 -7.40 -2.97 -5.07
CA LEU A 82 -7.62 -1.61 -5.56
C LEU A 82 -8.65 -1.63 -6.69
N SER A 83 -9.45 -0.57 -6.76
CA SER A 83 -10.50 -0.38 -7.79
C SER A 83 -9.96 0.15 -9.12
N GLY A 84 -8.69 0.58 -9.17
CA GLY A 84 -8.04 1.11 -10.37
C GLY A 84 -6.51 1.11 -10.27
N ALA A 85 -5.87 2.01 -11.04
CA ALA A 85 -4.42 2.15 -11.23
C ALA A 85 -3.59 2.66 -10.03
N GLY A 86 -3.99 2.35 -8.80
CA GLY A 86 -3.31 2.77 -7.57
C GLY A 86 -2.05 1.96 -7.26
N ILE A 87 -1.51 2.20 -6.05
CA ILE A 87 -0.33 1.51 -5.52
C ILE A 87 -0.75 0.68 -4.30
N GLY A 88 -0.38 -0.60 -4.28
CA GLY A 88 -0.73 -1.48 -3.15
C GLY A 88 -0.04 -1.05 -1.86
N ILE A 89 1.29 -1.07 -1.89
CA ILE A 89 2.16 -0.67 -0.77
C ILE A 89 3.21 0.28 -1.31
N ASP A 90 3.30 1.44 -0.68
CA ASP A 90 4.29 2.48 -0.96
C ASP A 90 5.08 2.76 0.35
N ASP A 91 6.34 2.34 0.36
CA ASP A 91 7.31 2.69 1.40
C ASP A 91 8.41 3.58 0.79
N ASP A 92 8.08 4.85 0.58
CA ASP A 92 9.02 5.89 0.15
C ASP A 92 10.33 5.89 0.97
N THR A 93 10.25 5.57 2.27
CA THR A 93 11.42 5.57 3.16
C THR A 93 12.43 4.48 2.80
N ASN A 94 11.98 3.41 2.13
CA ASN A 94 12.75 2.21 1.82
C ASN A 94 13.38 1.55 3.05
N LYS A 95 12.67 1.56 4.20
CA LYS A 95 13.18 1.05 5.49
C LYS A 95 12.30 -0.05 6.09
N ALA A 96 11.07 -0.20 5.62
CA ALA A 96 10.20 -1.26 6.08
C ALA A 96 10.58 -2.60 5.45
N MET A 97 10.42 -3.69 6.21
CA MET A 97 10.46 -5.04 5.66
C MET A 97 9.07 -5.39 5.13
N VAL A 98 8.97 -5.72 3.84
CA VAL A 98 7.68 -6.00 3.18
C VAL A 98 7.68 -7.38 2.54
N TYR A 99 6.82 -8.29 3.00
CA TYR A 99 6.77 -9.68 2.51
C TYR A 99 5.40 -10.34 2.69
N ASP A 100 5.10 -11.39 1.91
CA ASP A 100 3.86 -12.17 1.97
C ASP A 100 2.58 -11.34 1.84
N ASN A 101 2.61 -10.18 1.18
CA ASN A 101 1.39 -9.40 0.92
C ASN A 101 0.76 -9.83 -0.41
N TYR A 102 -0.56 -9.67 -0.49
CA TYR A 102 -1.34 -9.93 -1.69
C TYR A 102 -1.96 -8.63 -2.18
N VAL A 103 -1.52 -8.15 -3.34
CA VAL A 103 -2.05 -6.95 -3.99
C VAL A 103 -2.76 -7.33 -5.29
N PHE A 104 -4.00 -6.88 -5.44
CA PHE A 104 -4.86 -7.06 -6.62
C PHE A 104 -5.28 -5.69 -7.14
N HIS A 105 -5.23 -5.46 -8.45
CA HIS A 105 -5.63 -4.18 -9.05
C HIS A 105 -6.24 -4.34 -10.45
N VAL A 106 -7.03 -3.35 -10.87
CA VAL A 106 -7.55 -3.23 -12.24
C VAL A 106 -6.64 -2.22 -12.98
N GLY A 107 -5.47 -2.69 -13.42
CA GLY A 107 -4.33 -1.85 -13.85
C GLY A 107 -3.62 -1.17 -12.66
N GLY A 108 -2.38 -0.69 -12.84
CA GLY A 108 -1.61 0.01 -11.78
C GLY A 108 -0.26 -0.63 -11.42
N THR A 109 0.36 -0.16 -10.34
CA THR A 109 1.65 -0.69 -9.84
C THR A 109 1.41 -1.49 -8.57
N GLY A 110 1.63 -2.81 -8.62
CA GLY A 110 1.42 -3.68 -7.46
C GLY A 110 2.26 -3.28 -6.23
N TYR A 111 3.52 -2.89 -6.45
CA TYR A 111 4.48 -2.52 -5.41
C TYR A 111 5.42 -1.42 -5.93
N ASP A 112 5.60 -0.33 -5.18
CA ASP A 112 6.74 0.58 -5.35
C ASP A 112 7.64 0.44 -4.11
N ILE A 113 8.50 -0.58 -4.14
CA ILE A 113 9.38 -0.97 -3.04
C ILE A 113 10.73 -1.35 -3.67
N ASN A 114 11.85 -1.08 -2.98
CA ASN A 114 13.19 -1.52 -3.40
C ASN A 114 13.18 -2.93 -4.03
N ASN A 115 13.60 -3.02 -5.31
CA ASN A 115 13.52 -4.20 -6.18
C ASN A 115 13.99 -5.52 -5.55
N SER A 116 14.86 -5.48 -4.54
CA SER A 116 15.36 -6.67 -3.84
C SER A 116 14.33 -7.35 -2.91
N LEU A 117 13.32 -6.62 -2.45
CA LEU A 117 12.28 -7.13 -1.53
C LEU A 117 10.94 -7.45 -2.24
N ALA A 118 10.76 -6.97 -3.47
CA ALA A 118 9.55 -7.22 -4.25
C ALA A 118 9.34 -8.70 -4.64
N ALA A 119 10.41 -9.50 -4.68
CA ALA A 119 10.40 -10.88 -5.19
C ALA A 119 9.60 -11.90 -4.34
N GLN A 120 9.18 -11.54 -3.12
CA GLN A 120 8.43 -12.43 -2.21
C GLN A 120 6.92 -12.11 -2.14
N ASN A 121 6.45 -11.11 -2.88
CA ASN A 121 5.03 -10.76 -2.91
C ASN A 121 4.37 -11.31 -4.18
N ILE A 122 3.15 -11.84 -4.06
CA ILE A 122 2.41 -12.35 -5.22
C ILE A 122 1.72 -11.16 -5.90
N ASN A 123 2.10 -10.90 -7.15
CA ASN A 123 1.37 -10.00 -8.06
C ASN A 123 0.35 -10.83 -8.87
N ASN A 124 -0.90 -10.38 -8.91
CA ASN A 124 -1.91 -10.92 -9.83
C ASN A 124 -2.62 -9.76 -10.51
N ASP A 125 -2.13 -9.41 -11.70
CA ASP A 125 -2.74 -8.40 -12.56
C ASP A 125 -3.83 -9.07 -13.41
N SER A 126 -5.09 -8.67 -13.20
CA SER A 126 -6.22 -9.05 -14.07
C SER A 126 -6.52 -7.97 -15.13
N GLY A 127 -5.70 -6.93 -15.24
CA GLY A 127 -5.81 -5.91 -16.28
C GLY A 127 -5.45 -6.47 -17.64
N THR A 128 -6.33 -6.29 -18.63
CA THR A 128 -6.04 -6.58 -20.04
C THR A 128 -4.74 -5.90 -20.45
N THR A 129 -3.73 -6.68 -20.84
CA THR A 129 -2.54 -6.17 -21.51
C THR A 129 -2.97 -5.44 -22.78
N VAL A 130 -2.85 -4.11 -22.80
CA VAL A 130 -2.81 -3.39 -24.08
C VAL A 130 -1.41 -3.62 -24.61
N GLU A 131 -1.27 -4.53 -25.58
CA GLU A 131 -0.03 -4.66 -26.33
C GLU A 131 0.28 -3.29 -26.96
N ASP A 132 1.40 -2.68 -26.58
CA ASP A 132 1.98 -1.58 -27.34
C ASP A 132 2.34 -2.13 -28.72
N VAL A 133 1.44 -1.98 -29.69
CA VAL A 133 1.75 -2.20 -31.09
C VAL A 133 2.72 -1.07 -31.48
N PRO A 134 3.98 -1.37 -31.86
CA PRO A 134 4.89 -0.34 -32.33
C PRO A 134 4.28 0.28 -33.59
N ASN A 135 4.03 1.58 -33.58
CA ASN A 135 3.71 2.31 -34.80
C ASN A 135 4.91 2.23 -35.75
N MET A 136 4.92 1.23 -36.63
CA MET A 136 5.79 1.19 -37.79
C MET A 136 5.09 1.90 -38.94
N THR A 137 5.49 3.15 -39.18
CA THR A 137 5.35 3.83 -40.47
C THR A 137 6.73 4.24 -40.94
#